data_AF-A0A4Z1RKK8-F1
#
_entry.id   AF-A0A4Z1RKK8-F1
#
_cell.length_a   1.000
_cell.length_b   1.000
_cell.length_c   1.000
_cell.angle_alpha   90.00
_cell.angle_beta   90.00
_cell.angle_gamma   90.00
#
_symmetry.space_group_name_H-M   'P 1'
#
loop_
_entity.id
_entity.type
_entity.pdbx_description
1 polymer ?
#
loop_
_entity_poly.entity_id
_entity_poly.type
_entity_poly.pdbx_seq_one_letter_code
_entity_poly.pdbx_strand_id
1 'polypeptide(L)'
;MNVTTRPIQIFAVLALALAATRVHHFAAVPDASWAVFFLGGVYLRAQARWAFPVLMALAIAVDAAVIAVQGLSFWTHYCVSPAYWCLLGAYFVLWTGGAWVARRPLQLDLATGGRVALAVIVAAAACQLVAQGSFYWISASVAEPTLAGWWKNYSDWLPAYMGTMALYVAIAAVVHAVALQLAPAASLHDDRAA
;
A
#
# COMPACT_ATOMS: atom_id res chain seq x y z
N MET A 1 3.74 -12.42 24.39
CA MET A 1 3.16 -11.22 23.72
C MET A 1 1.75 -11.56 23.29
N ASN A 2 0.73 -10.83 23.74
CA ASN A 2 -0.67 -11.14 23.45
C ASN A 2 -0.94 -11.13 21.94
N VAL A 3 -1.71 -12.09 21.45
CA VAL A 3 -2.04 -12.27 20.02
C VAL A 3 -2.67 -11.01 19.39
N THR A 4 -3.25 -10.13 20.23
CA THR A 4 -3.91 -8.87 19.83
C THR A 4 -2.97 -7.66 19.70
N THR A 5 -1.79 -7.65 20.32
CA THR A 5 -0.92 -6.45 20.29
C THR A 5 -0.15 -6.31 18.98
N ARG A 6 0.25 -7.44 18.37
CA ARG A 6 1.03 -7.45 17.13
C ARG A 6 0.30 -6.82 15.93
N PRO A 7 -0.99 -7.13 15.64
CA PRO A 7 -1.71 -6.47 14.55
C PRO A 7 -1.87 -4.96 14.75
N ILE A 8 -2.08 -4.50 16.00
CA ILE A 8 -2.20 -3.07 16.30
C ILE A 8 -0.87 -2.34 16.07
N GLN A 9 0.25 -2.94 16.47
CA GLN A 9 1.59 -2.38 16.23
C GLN A 9 1.89 -2.27 14.73
N ILE A 10 1.61 -3.32 13.96
CA ILE A 10 1.78 -3.31 12.50
C ILE A 10 0.90 -2.23 11.88
N PHE A 11 -0.38 -2.15 12.29
CA PHE A 11 -1.28 -1.11 11.84
C PHE A 11 -0.74 0.29 12.14
N ALA A 12 -0.25 0.54 13.36
CA ALA A 12 0.30 1.83 13.75
C ALA A 12 1.51 2.24 12.89
N VAL A 13 2.44 1.30 12.64
CA VAL A 13 3.59 1.55 11.76
C VAL A 13 3.14 1.87 10.34
N LEU A 14 2.19 1.12 9.79
CA LEU A 14 1.64 1.36 8.45
C LEU A 14 0.90 2.71 8.35
N ALA A 15 0.12 3.06 9.37
CA ALA A 15 -0.59 4.33 9.44
C ALA A 15 0.38 5.52 9.53
N LEU A 16 1.45 5.40 10.33
CA LEU A 16 2.50 6.42 10.42
C LEU A 16 3.25 6.58 9.10
N ALA A 17 3.61 5.47 8.43
CA ALA A 17 4.27 5.52 7.13
C ALA A 17 3.39 6.20 6.07
N LEU A 18 2.09 5.89 6.05
CA LEU A 18 1.13 6.53 5.16
C LEU A 18 1.04 8.03 5.45
N ALA A 19 0.83 8.42 6.71
CA ALA A 19 0.71 9.83 7.08
C ALA A 19 2.01 10.62 6.80
N ALA A 20 3.18 10.04 7.06
CA ALA A 20 4.46 10.74 6.89
C ALA A 20 4.84 10.97 5.42
N THR A 21 4.47 10.05 4.52
CA THR A 21 4.91 10.07 3.11
C THR A 21 3.87 10.63 2.15
N ARG A 22 2.59 10.60 2.53
CA ARG A 22 1.48 11.14 1.74
C ARG A 22 1.34 12.66 1.87
N VAL A 23 1.92 13.24 2.92
CA VAL A 23 2.09 14.69 3.03
C VAL A 23 3.18 15.10 2.04
N HIS A 24 2.81 15.47 0.82
CA HIS A 24 3.72 15.88 -0.27
C HIS A 24 4.57 17.15 0.01
N HIS A 25 4.77 17.52 1.28
CA HIS A 25 5.65 18.61 1.71
C HIS A 25 7.14 18.29 1.53
N PHE A 26 7.52 17.02 1.66
CA PHE A 26 8.92 16.58 1.53
C PHE A 26 9.08 15.85 0.20
N ALA A 27 9.34 16.59 -0.88
CA ALA A 27 9.51 16.04 -2.22
C ALA A 27 10.61 14.94 -2.34
N ALA A 28 11.43 14.76 -1.30
CA ALA A 28 12.48 13.76 -1.25
C ALA A 28 12.00 12.34 -0.90
N VAL A 29 10.82 12.18 -0.28
CA VAL A 29 10.32 10.86 0.14
C VAL A 29 9.09 10.48 -0.68
N PRO A 30 9.15 9.39 -1.48
CA PRO A 30 8.03 8.98 -2.30
C PRO A 30 6.87 8.43 -1.45
N ASP A 31 5.63 8.60 -1.92
CA ASP A 31 4.42 8.16 -1.21
C ASP A 31 4.39 6.63 -1.03
N ALA A 32 4.33 6.17 0.22
CA ALA A 32 4.29 4.76 0.57
C ALA A 32 2.88 4.13 0.50
N SER A 33 1.84 4.90 0.18
CA SER A 33 0.43 4.49 0.28
C SER A 33 0.14 3.14 -0.39
N TRP A 34 0.65 2.91 -1.60
CA TRP A 34 0.41 1.65 -2.31
C TRP A 34 1.00 0.44 -1.56
N ALA A 35 2.23 0.58 -1.09
CA ALA A 35 2.87 -0.44 -0.28
C ALA A 35 2.14 -0.64 1.05
N VAL A 36 1.66 0.44 1.69
CA VAL A 36 0.90 0.36 2.94
C VAL A 36 -0.36 -0.49 2.79
N PHE A 37 -1.17 -0.26 1.76
CA PHE A 37 -2.38 -1.06 1.55
C PHE A 37 -2.06 -2.51 1.17
N PHE A 38 -1.02 -2.74 0.37
CA PHE A 38 -0.56 -4.10 0.06
C PHE A 38 -0.08 -4.84 1.31
N LEU A 39 0.79 -4.23 2.11
CA LEU A 39 1.32 -4.80 3.35
C LEU A 39 0.24 -4.97 4.42
N GLY A 40 -0.77 -4.09 4.44
CA GLY A 40 -1.99 -4.29 5.22
C GLY A 40 -2.71 -5.58 4.81
N GLY A 41 -2.83 -5.85 3.50
CA GLY A 41 -3.30 -7.13 2.99
C GLY A 41 -2.46 -8.33 3.47
N VAL A 42 -1.13 -8.20 3.47
CA VAL A 42 -0.21 -9.26 3.90
C VAL A 42 -0.34 -9.56 5.40
N TYR A 43 -0.31 -8.53 6.25
CA TYR A 43 -0.15 -8.69 7.70
C TYR A 43 -1.44 -8.53 8.50
N LEU A 44 -2.43 -7.81 7.98
CA LEU A 44 -3.68 -7.45 8.66
C LEU A 44 -4.90 -8.08 7.98
N ARG A 45 -4.71 -9.20 7.25
CA ARG A 45 -5.78 -9.88 6.49
C ARG A 45 -7.01 -10.18 7.34
N ALA A 46 -6.83 -10.64 8.58
CA ALA A 46 -7.92 -10.96 9.50
C ALA A 46 -8.64 -9.72 10.07
N GLN A 47 -7.98 -8.56 9.98
CA GLN A 47 -8.41 -7.27 10.49
C GLN A 47 -8.98 -6.37 9.39
N ALA A 48 -9.09 -6.86 8.15
CA ALA A 48 -9.47 -6.07 6.98
C ALA A 48 -10.74 -5.22 7.19
N ARG A 49 -11.76 -5.74 7.91
CA ARG A 49 -13.02 -5.04 8.20
C ARG A 49 -12.88 -3.71 8.93
N TRP A 50 -11.78 -3.50 9.66
CA TRP A 50 -11.52 -2.24 10.37
C TRP A 50 -10.22 -1.58 9.90
N ALA A 51 -9.16 -2.35 9.66
CA ALA A 51 -7.85 -1.78 9.32
C ALA A 51 -7.86 -1.07 7.96
N PHE A 52 -8.50 -1.68 6.96
CA PHE A 52 -8.63 -1.08 5.64
C PHE A 52 -9.41 0.25 5.65
N PRO A 53 -10.66 0.32 6.18
CA PRO A 53 -11.40 1.58 6.18
C PRO A 53 -10.74 2.67 7.03
N VAL A 54 -10.06 2.32 8.13
CA VAL A 54 -9.34 3.34 8.93
C VAL A 54 -8.11 3.87 8.19
N LEU A 55 -7.33 3.03 7.50
CA LEU A 55 -6.23 3.52 6.65
C LEU A 55 -6.72 4.37 5.48
N MET A 56 -7.86 4.01 4.89
CA MET A 56 -8.50 4.81 3.84
C MET A 56 -8.94 6.17 4.37
N ALA A 57 -9.62 6.20 5.52
CA ALA A 57 -10.02 7.44 6.18
C ALA A 57 -8.81 8.33 6.51
N LEU A 58 -7.70 7.73 6.96
CA LEU A 58 -6.45 8.44 7.19
C LEU A 58 -5.88 9.03 5.90
N ALA A 59 -5.87 8.28 4.79
CA ALA A 59 -5.41 8.78 3.50
C ALA A 59 -6.22 10.00 3.04
N ILE A 60 -7.55 9.94 3.16
CA ILE A 60 -8.45 11.04 2.82
C ILE A 60 -8.21 12.25 3.74
N ALA A 61 -8.03 12.02 5.04
CA ALA A 61 -7.75 13.08 6.01
C ALA A 61 -6.42 13.79 5.73
N VAL A 62 -5.38 13.04 5.35
CA VAL A 62 -4.08 13.61 4.95
C VAL A 62 -4.22 14.43 3.67
N ASP A 63 -4.93 13.92 2.65
CA ASP A 63 -5.17 14.67 1.41
C ASP A 63 -5.91 15.99 1.70
N ALA A 64 -6.95 15.95 2.55
CA ALA A 64 -7.69 17.14 2.97
C ALA A 64 -6.82 18.14 3.73
N ALA A 65 -5.96 17.68 4.64
CA ALA A 65 -5.06 18.54 5.39
C ALA A 65 -4.02 19.21 4.47
N VAL A 66 -3.40 18.46 3.57
CA VAL A 66 -2.42 18.98 2.60
C VAL A 66 -3.04 20.05 1.70
N ILE A 67 -4.24 19.78 1.16
CA ILE A 67 -4.95 20.73 0.29
C ILE A 67 -5.35 21.98 1.07
N ALA A 68 -5.82 21.83 2.32
CA ALA A 68 -6.20 22.97 3.16
C ALA A 68 -5.01 23.89 3.47
N VAL A 69 -3.82 23.33 3.72
CA VAL A 69 -2.59 24.10 3.93
C VAL A 69 -2.20 24.91 2.69
N GLN A 70 -2.55 24.46 1.49
CA GLN A 70 -2.35 25.20 0.23
C GLN A 70 -3.39 26.32 0.01
N GLY A 71 -4.34 26.51 0.93
CA GLY A 71 -5.38 27.53 0.81
C GLY A 71 -6.48 27.18 -0.20
N LEU A 72 -6.51 25.93 -0.68
CA LEU A 72 -7.50 25.44 -1.64
C LEU A 72 -8.60 24.66 -0.91
N SER A 73 -9.80 24.63 -1.50
CA SER A 73 -10.86 23.74 -0.99
C SER A 73 -10.67 22.33 -1.55
N PHE A 74 -10.94 21.30 -0.74
CA PHE A 74 -10.76 19.89 -1.12
C PHE A 74 -11.46 19.57 -2.45
N TRP A 75 -12.73 19.97 -2.59
CA TRP A 75 -13.56 19.67 -3.76
C TRP A 75 -13.22 20.49 -5.00
N THR A 76 -12.37 21.52 -4.88
CA THR A 76 -11.92 22.33 -6.02
C THR A 76 -10.50 22.00 -6.46
N HIS A 77 -9.81 21.10 -5.75
CA HIS A 77 -8.45 20.69 -6.09
C HIS A 77 -8.46 19.72 -7.28
N TYR A 78 -7.51 19.84 -8.21
CA TYR A 78 -7.51 19.04 -9.44
C TYR A 78 -7.43 17.52 -9.19
N CYS A 79 -6.78 17.09 -8.11
CA CYS A 79 -6.72 15.68 -7.71
C CYS A 79 -8.05 15.12 -7.18
N VAL A 80 -9.02 15.98 -6.88
CA VAL A 80 -10.30 15.59 -6.29
C VAL A 80 -11.39 15.79 -7.34
N SER A 81 -11.72 14.70 -8.02
CA SER A 81 -12.81 14.61 -8.99
C SER A 81 -13.77 13.48 -8.57
N PRO A 82 -14.91 13.26 -9.26
CA PRO A 82 -15.75 12.09 -8.98
C PRO A 82 -14.97 10.76 -9.03
N ALA A 83 -13.88 10.71 -9.79
CA ALA A 83 -12.97 9.56 -9.86
C ALA A 83 -12.24 9.25 -8.54
N TYR A 84 -12.17 10.20 -7.60
CA TYR A 84 -11.51 10.03 -6.31
C TYR A 84 -12.13 8.87 -5.51
N TRP A 85 -13.44 8.63 -5.65
CA TRP A 85 -14.12 7.47 -5.04
C TRP A 85 -13.59 6.12 -5.53
N CYS A 86 -13.03 6.05 -6.75
CA CYS A 86 -12.44 4.84 -7.29
C CYS A 86 -11.13 4.46 -6.60
N LEU A 87 -10.49 5.36 -5.83
CA LEU A 87 -9.33 5.03 -5.01
C LEU A 87 -9.65 3.96 -3.97
N LEU A 88 -10.90 3.91 -3.47
CA LEU A 88 -11.35 2.84 -2.59
C LEU A 88 -11.17 1.47 -3.25
N GLY A 89 -11.62 1.34 -4.51
CA GLY A 89 -11.46 0.12 -5.29
C GLY A 89 -9.99 -0.16 -5.62
N ALA A 90 -9.24 0.84 -6.04
CA ALA A 90 -7.83 0.70 -6.39
C ALA A 90 -6.98 0.22 -5.21
N TYR A 91 -7.15 0.80 -4.02
CA TYR A 91 -6.41 0.39 -2.84
C TYR A 91 -6.91 -0.94 -2.27
N PHE A 92 -8.19 -1.27 -2.47
CA PHE A 92 -8.68 -2.60 -2.13
C PHE A 92 -8.05 -3.69 -3.01
N VAL A 93 -7.79 -3.41 -4.29
CA VAL A 93 -7.02 -4.32 -5.17
C VAL A 93 -5.64 -4.60 -4.58
N LEU A 94 -4.92 -3.57 -4.12
CA LEU A 94 -3.62 -3.73 -3.44
C LEU A 94 -3.75 -4.61 -2.19
N TRP A 95 -4.75 -4.34 -1.35
CA TRP A 95 -5.02 -5.13 -0.16
C TRP A 95 -5.29 -6.61 -0.49
N THR A 96 -6.09 -6.89 -1.52
CA THR A 96 -6.37 -8.26 -1.95
C THR A 96 -5.14 -8.96 -2.52
N GLY A 97 -4.25 -8.23 -3.20
CA GLY A 97 -2.96 -8.74 -3.66
C GLY A 97 -2.07 -9.19 -2.49
N GLY A 98 -1.93 -8.35 -1.47
CA GLY A 98 -1.21 -8.72 -0.25
C GLY A 98 -1.86 -9.88 0.51
N ALA A 99 -3.19 -9.87 0.61
CA ALA A 99 -3.95 -10.94 1.24
C ALA A 99 -3.82 -12.28 0.50
N TRP A 100 -3.64 -12.26 -0.82
CA TRP A 100 -3.34 -13.44 -1.63
C TRP A 100 -1.96 -13.99 -1.30
N VAL A 101 -0.94 -13.14 -1.18
CA VAL A 101 0.39 -13.55 -0.71
C VAL A 101 0.26 -14.25 0.64
N ALA A 102 -0.49 -13.69 1.60
CA ALA A 102 -0.64 -14.26 2.94
C ALA A 102 -1.43 -15.59 3.02
N ARG A 103 -1.92 -16.14 1.90
CA ARG A 103 -2.60 -17.46 1.87
C ARG A 103 -1.66 -18.64 2.09
N ARG A 104 -0.36 -18.47 1.85
CA ARG A 104 0.67 -19.46 2.25
C ARG A 104 1.66 -18.80 3.21
N PRO A 105 2.32 -19.59 4.08
CA PRO A 105 3.34 -19.07 4.98
C PRO A 105 4.37 -18.19 4.26
N LEU A 106 4.83 -17.14 4.94
CA LEU A 106 5.92 -16.29 4.47
C LEU A 106 7.23 -16.93 4.94
N GLN A 107 7.98 -17.52 4.01
CA GLN A 107 9.27 -18.16 4.27
C GLN A 107 10.40 -17.35 3.62
N LEU A 108 11.64 -17.55 4.09
CA LEU A 108 12.82 -16.94 3.50
C LEU A 108 13.34 -17.80 2.34
N ASP A 109 12.52 -17.93 1.31
CA ASP A 109 12.82 -18.74 0.12
C ASP A 109 12.48 -18.01 -1.19
N LEU A 110 13.03 -18.51 -2.30
CA LEU A 110 12.79 -17.96 -3.64
C LEU A 110 11.33 -18.06 -4.06
N ALA A 111 10.60 -19.09 -3.59
CA ALA A 111 9.19 -19.27 -3.92
C ALA A 111 8.31 -18.17 -3.30
N THR A 112 8.55 -17.80 -2.04
CA THR A 112 7.89 -16.66 -1.40
C THR A 112 8.29 -15.35 -2.06
N GLY A 113 9.57 -15.16 -2.38
CA GLY A 113 10.04 -13.99 -3.12
C GLY A 113 9.34 -13.81 -4.47
N GLY A 114 9.29 -14.87 -5.28
CA GLY A 114 8.62 -14.84 -6.59
C GLY A 114 7.11 -14.59 -6.49
N ARG A 115 6.45 -15.17 -5.48
CA ARG A 115 5.03 -14.91 -5.21
C ARG A 115 4.77 -13.45 -4.81
N VAL A 116 5.60 -12.88 -3.94
CA VAL A 116 5.50 -11.46 -3.57
C VAL A 116 5.72 -10.57 -4.79
N ALA A 117 6.76 -10.84 -5.58
CA ALA A 117 7.05 -10.08 -6.80
C ALA A 117 5.89 -10.11 -7.79
N LEU A 118 5.32 -11.29 -8.05
CA LEU A 118 4.15 -11.44 -8.91
C LEU A 118 2.95 -10.64 -8.38
N ALA A 119 2.67 -10.74 -7.07
CA ALA A 119 1.57 -10.01 -6.46
C ALA A 119 1.76 -8.49 -6.55
N VAL A 120 2.98 -7.99 -6.35
CA VAL A 120 3.31 -6.57 -6.50
C VAL A 120 3.05 -6.11 -7.93
N ILE A 121 3.55 -6.84 -8.95
CA ILE A 121 3.37 -6.49 -10.36
C ILE A 121 1.89 -6.43 -10.72
N VAL A 122 1.13 -7.50 -10.40
CA VAL A 122 -0.28 -7.61 -10.77
C VAL A 122 -1.13 -6.59 -10.03
N ALA A 123 -0.93 -6.44 -8.71
CA ALA A 123 -1.71 -5.51 -7.91
C ALA A 123 -1.39 -4.05 -8.26
N ALA A 124 -0.12 -3.70 -8.50
CA ALA A 124 0.26 -2.36 -8.94
C ALA A 124 -0.34 -2.01 -10.31
N ALA A 125 -0.26 -2.92 -11.28
CA ALA A 125 -0.84 -2.73 -12.61
C ALA A 125 -2.36 -2.53 -12.53
N ALA A 126 -3.07 -3.37 -11.77
CA ALA A 126 -4.51 -3.27 -11.60
C ALA A 126 -4.92 -2.02 -10.77
N CYS A 127 -4.16 -1.65 -9.75
CA CYS A 127 -4.37 -0.42 -8.99
C CYS A 127 -4.22 0.81 -9.89
N GLN A 128 -3.14 0.89 -10.67
CA GLN A 128 -2.95 1.96 -11.66
C GLN A 128 -4.12 2.00 -12.65
N LEU A 129 -4.59 0.84 -13.10
CA LEU A 129 -5.65 0.74 -14.10
C LEU A 129 -6.94 1.36 -13.57
N VAL A 130 -7.29 1.05 -12.32
CA VAL A 130 -8.48 1.59 -11.66
C VAL A 130 -8.31 3.07 -11.34
N ALA A 131 -7.23 3.46 -10.67
CA ALA A 131 -7.03 4.82 -10.18
C ALA A 131 -6.77 5.83 -11.31
N GLN A 132 -5.82 5.53 -12.19
CA GLN A 132 -5.48 6.42 -13.30
C GLN A 132 -6.51 6.32 -14.41
N GLY A 133 -7.09 5.13 -14.66
CA GLY A 133 -8.17 4.98 -15.62
C GLY A 133 -9.40 5.77 -15.21
N SER A 134 -9.88 5.61 -13.97
CA SER A 134 -11.03 6.40 -13.50
C SER A 134 -10.75 7.90 -13.59
N PHE A 135 -9.55 8.35 -13.20
CA PHE A 135 -9.17 9.75 -13.29
C PHE A 135 -9.18 10.24 -14.74
N TYR A 136 -8.54 9.52 -15.66
CA TYR A 136 -8.42 9.91 -17.07
C TYR A 136 -9.77 10.03 -17.77
N TRP A 137 -10.71 9.13 -17.47
CA TRP A 137 -12.00 9.05 -18.18
C TRP A 137 -13.14 9.83 -17.50
N ILE A 138 -13.09 10.02 -16.18
CA ILE A 138 -14.20 10.61 -15.41
C ILE A 138 -13.88 12.04 -14.94
N SER A 139 -12.60 12.39 -14.75
CA SER A 139 -12.25 13.75 -14.32
C SER A 139 -12.38 14.75 -15.45
N ALA A 140 -12.61 16.02 -15.11
CA ALA A 140 -12.57 17.13 -16.06
C ALA A 140 -11.13 17.53 -16.46
N SER A 141 -10.10 16.83 -15.97
CA SER A 141 -8.70 17.17 -16.21
C SER A 141 -8.20 16.78 -17.61
N VAL A 142 -8.93 15.92 -18.31
CA VAL A 142 -8.64 15.52 -19.70
C VAL A 142 -9.81 15.93 -20.58
N ALA A 143 -9.63 16.98 -21.38
CA ALA A 143 -10.71 17.54 -22.20
C ALA A 143 -11.22 16.57 -23.28
N GLU A 144 -10.31 15.82 -23.91
CA GLU A 144 -10.62 14.88 -25.00
C GLU A 144 -9.95 13.53 -24.74
N PRO A 145 -10.54 12.66 -23.90
CA PRO A 145 -9.92 11.39 -23.55
C PRO A 145 -9.93 10.42 -24.74
N THR A 146 -8.78 9.82 -25.03
CA THR A 146 -8.63 8.79 -26.07
C THR A 146 -7.98 7.55 -25.50
N LEU A 147 -8.25 6.39 -26.11
CA LEU A 147 -7.65 5.12 -25.66
C LEU A 147 -6.12 5.14 -25.77
N ALA A 148 -5.59 5.73 -26.85
CA ALA A 148 -4.14 5.85 -27.07
C ALA A 148 -3.48 6.80 -26.05
N GLY A 149 -4.11 7.94 -25.76
CA GLY A 149 -3.62 8.89 -24.76
C GLY A 149 -3.64 8.30 -23.35
N TRP A 150 -4.72 7.61 -23.00
CA TRP A 150 -4.83 6.88 -21.73
C TRP A 150 -3.73 5.82 -21.59
N TRP A 151 -3.54 4.99 -22.61
CA TRP A 151 -2.54 3.92 -22.60
C TRP A 151 -1.12 4.47 -22.46
N LYS A 152 -0.79 5.54 -23.21
CA LYS A 152 0.49 6.23 -23.09
C LYS A 152 0.71 6.74 -21.66
N ASN A 153 -0.27 7.46 -21.11
CA ASN A 153 -0.19 7.96 -19.74
C ASN A 153 -0.04 6.80 -18.73
N TYR A 154 -0.74 5.69 -18.95
CA TYR A 154 -0.69 4.52 -18.07
C TYR A 154 0.72 3.93 -18.05
N SER A 155 1.29 3.71 -19.24
CA SER A 155 2.62 3.14 -19.41
C SER A 155 3.75 4.07 -18.94
N ASP A 156 3.56 5.38 -19.02
CA ASP A 156 4.57 6.36 -18.57
C ASP A 156 4.70 6.36 -17.05
N TRP A 157 3.58 6.28 -16.34
CA TRP A 157 3.55 6.40 -14.88
C TRP A 157 3.71 5.05 -14.16
N LEU A 158 3.21 3.96 -14.73
CA LEU A 158 3.22 2.65 -14.06
C LEU A 158 4.60 2.23 -13.52
N PRO A 159 5.73 2.37 -14.27
CA PRO A 159 7.03 1.94 -13.76
C PRO A 159 7.46 2.68 -12.49
N ALA A 160 7.22 3.99 -12.40
CA ALA A 160 7.60 4.80 -11.24
C ALA A 160 6.77 4.44 -9.99
N TYR A 161 5.45 4.28 -10.15
CA TYR A 161 4.56 3.86 -9.06
C TYR A 161 4.88 2.43 -8.59
N MET A 162 5.08 1.51 -9.53
CA MET A 162 5.44 0.12 -9.24
C MET A 162 6.81 0.03 -8.56
N GLY A 163 7.80 0.80 -9.01
CA GLY A 163 9.13 0.86 -8.42
C GLY A 163 9.10 1.36 -6.97
N THR A 164 8.37 2.44 -6.70
CA THR A 164 8.16 2.96 -5.33
C THR A 164 7.48 1.91 -4.44
N MET A 165 6.41 1.28 -4.92
CA MET A 165 5.73 0.21 -4.18
C MET A 165 6.68 -0.95 -3.88
N ALA A 166 7.44 -1.41 -4.88
CA ALA A 166 8.39 -2.51 -4.74
C ALA A 166 9.49 -2.19 -3.72
N LEU A 167 10.01 -0.95 -3.71
CA LEU A 167 10.99 -0.49 -2.74
C LEU A 167 10.49 -0.64 -1.30
N TYR A 168 9.32 -0.09 -0.99
CA TYR A 168 8.75 -0.17 0.37
C TYR A 168 8.39 -1.61 0.77
N VAL A 169 7.89 -2.43 -0.18
CA VAL A 169 7.64 -3.86 0.07
C VAL A 169 8.95 -4.61 0.35
N ALA A 170 10.03 -4.31 -0.38
CA ALA A 170 11.34 -4.90 -0.15
C ALA A 170 11.91 -4.52 1.22
N ILE A 171 11.80 -3.24 1.62
CA ILE A 171 12.16 -2.79 2.98
C ILE A 171 11.38 -3.58 4.03
N ALA A 172 10.06 -3.72 3.87
CA ALA A 172 9.23 -4.50 4.78
C ALA A 172 9.63 -5.99 4.82
N ALA A 173 10.03 -6.56 3.68
CA ALA A 173 10.51 -7.94 3.62
C ALA A 173 11.85 -8.12 4.36
N VAL A 174 12.78 -7.17 4.24
CA VAL A 174 14.04 -7.17 5.01
C VAL A 174 13.76 -7.09 6.50
N VAL A 175 12.89 -6.15 6.94
CA VAL A 175 12.49 -6.03 8.34
C VAL A 175 11.85 -7.33 8.85
N HIS A 176 11.00 -7.96 8.03
CA HIS A 176 10.41 -9.26 8.37
C HIS A 176 11.48 -10.34 8.54
N ALA A 177 12.44 -10.44 7.61
CA ALA A 177 13.51 -11.43 7.66
C ALA A 177 14.40 -11.26 8.89
N VAL A 178 14.73 -10.00 9.23
CA VAL A 178 15.49 -9.67 10.46
C VAL A 178 14.68 -10.07 11.69
N ALA A 179 13.38 -9.75 11.74
CA ALA A 179 12.53 -10.11 12.86
C ALA A 179 12.40 -11.64 13.06
N LEU A 180 12.43 -12.43 11.98
CA LEU A 180 12.45 -13.89 12.07
C LEU A 180 13.78 -14.42 12.61
N GLN A 181 14.92 -13.82 12.23
CA GLN A 181 16.25 -14.23 12.70
C GLN A 181 16.52 -13.85 14.15
N LEU A 182 15.95 -12.72 14.61
CA LEU A 182 16.09 -12.26 15.99
C LEU A 182 15.05 -12.87 16.95
N ALA A 183 14.07 -13.63 16.44
CA ALA A 183 13.12 -14.35 17.28
C ALA A 183 13.91 -15.37 18.14
N PRO A 184 13.82 -15.32 19.48
CA PRO A 184 14.63 -16.18 20.34
C PRO A 184 14.45 -17.65 19.96
N ALA A 185 15.55 -18.38 19.78
CA ALA A 185 15.59 -19.83 19.79
C ALA A 185 15.30 -20.38 21.20
N ALA A 186 14.19 -19.96 21.80
CA ALA A 186 13.79 -20.35 23.15
C ALA A 186 12.97 -21.64 23.05
N SER A 187 13.66 -22.79 22.98
CA SER A 187 13.11 -24.12 23.35
C SER A 187 14.06 -25.32 23.18
N LEU A 188 15.37 -25.15 22.95
CA LEU A 188 16.28 -26.30 22.77
C LEU A 188 17.33 -26.50 23.87
N HIS A 189 17.24 -25.80 25.00
CA HIS A 189 18.21 -25.93 26.11
C HIS A 189 17.62 -26.42 27.44
N ASP A 190 16.35 -26.81 27.50
CA ASP A 190 15.70 -27.26 28.75
C ASP A 190 15.56 -28.80 28.87
N ASP A 191 15.75 -29.56 27.80
CA ASP A 191 15.54 -31.03 27.80
C ASP A 191 16.84 -31.85 28.03
N ARG A 192 17.96 -31.23 28.39
CA ARG A 192 19.22 -31.96 28.69
C ARG A 192 19.61 -31.96 30.16
N ALA A 193 18.72 -31.52 31.05
CA ALA A 193 18.98 -31.44 32.49
C ALA A 193 17.89 -32.13 33.35
N ALA A 194 17.10 -33.04 32.79
CA ALA A 194 16.15 -33.89 33.52
C ALA A 194 16.60 -35.36 33.52
#